data_AF-A0A950WR51-F1
#
_entry.id   AF-A0A950WR51-F1
#
_cell.length_a   1.000
_cell.length_b   1.000
_cell.length_c   1.000
_cell.angle_alpha   90.00
_cell.angle_beta   90.00
_cell.angle_gamma   90.00
#
_symmetry.space_group_name_H-M   'P 1'
#
loop_
_entity.id
_entity.type
_entity.pdbx_description
1 polymer ?
#
loop_
_entity_poly.entity_id
_entity_poly.type
_entity_poly.pdbx_seq_one_letter_code
_entity_poly.pdbx_strand_id
1 'polypeptide(L)'
;MHRRTLIAGAAIATLTGEIAMSESANAQTKTDPENTLYMDLKSGRVVIQMFPDLAPKTVQQIKTLTREGFYDNTPFHRVIEGFMAQGGDPTGTGTGGSKLPNVPAEFNQRQFLRGTCGMARTNDPNSGNSQFFIMFAPAPHLNGQYTVWGQVVQGMEFVDQIKRGSGSSGTVQNPDRIVRMQVAADVK
;
A
#
# COMPACT_ATOMS: atom_id res chain seq x y z
N MET A 1 -17.92 -13.38 83.85
CA MET A 1 -19.10 -13.14 82.99
C MET A 1 -18.62 -12.71 81.60
N HIS A 2 -18.92 -13.54 80.59
CA HIS A 2 -19.18 -13.24 79.18
C HIS A 2 -18.35 -12.20 78.39
N ARG A 3 -17.55 -12.71 77.43
CA ARG A 3 -17.53 -12.42 75.94
C ARG A 3 -16.09 -12.59 75.41
N ARG A 4 -15.73 -13.71 74.78
CA ARG A 4 -15.80 -14.06 73.33
C ARG A 4 -15.23 -12.98 72.39
N THR A 5 -14.12 -13.30 71.68
CA THR A 5 -13.80 -13.05 70.24
C THR A 5 -12.44 -13.74 69.95
N LEU A 6 -12.36 -14.95 69.35
CA LEU A 6 -12.17 -15.32 67.91
C LEU A 6 -10.95 -14.64 67.23
N ILE A 7 -9.77 -15.31 67.14
CA ILE A 7 -9.20 -16.18 66.07
C ILE A 7 -9.00 -15.50 64.70
N ALA A 8 -7.74 -15.47 64.24
CA ALA A 8 -7.22 -15.84 62.89
C ALA A 8 -5.82 -15.18 62.73
N GLY A 9 -4.71 -15.85 62.40
CA GLY A 9 -4.50 -16.89 61.40
C GLY A 9 -3.78 -16.27 60.20
N ALA A 10 -2.50 -15.90 60.35
CA ALA A 10 -1.70 -15.32 59.26
C ALA A 10 -0.95 -16.43 58.49
N ALA A 11 -1.42 -16.74 57.28
CA ALA A 11 -0.72 -17.58 56.32
C ALA A 11 0.13 -16.69 55.40
N ILE A 12 1.45 -16.92 55.37
CA ILE A 12 2.39 -16.27 54.46
C ILE A 12 2.40 -17.09 53.17
N ALA A 13 1.73 -16.59 52.12
CA ALA A 13 1.82 -17.14 50.78
C ALA A 13 3.01 -16.50 50.05
N THR A 14 4.05 -17.29 49.77
CA THR A 14 5.17 -16.92 48.91
C THR A 14 4.71 -16.88 47.45
N LEU A 15 4.63 -15.68 46.87
CA LEU A 15 4.42 -15.45 45.45
C LEU A 15 5.73 -15.74 44.68
N THR A 16 5.83 -16.91 44.07
CA THR A 16 6.82 -17.14 43.00
C THR A 16 6.31 -16.44 41.75
N GLY A 17 6.94 -15.32 41.40
CA GLY A 17 6.68 -14.60 40.16
C GLY A 17 7.31 -15.34 38.98
N GLU A 18 6.50 -16.11 38.26
CA GLU A 18 6.82 -16.53 36.89
C GLU A 18 6.55 -15.35 35.96
N ILE A 19 7.62 -14.67 35.55
CA ILE A 19 7.55 -13.68 34.48
C ILE A 19 7.52 -14.46 33.17
N ALA A 20 6.31 -14.80 32.70
CA ALA A 20 6.09 -15.18 31.32
C ALA A 20 6.33 -13.95 30.44
N MET A 21 7.55 -13.82 29.93
CA MET A 21 7.91 -12.87 28.88
C MET A 21 7.03 -13.15 27.67
N SER A 22 6.08 -12.25 27.42
CA SER A 22 5.21 -12.26 26.24
C SER A 22 6.06 -12.22 24.97
N GLU A 23 5.96 -13.28 24.16
CA GLU A 23 6.38 -13.28 22.77
C GLU A 23 5.58 -12.22 22.00
N SER A 24 6.14 -11.02 21.88
CA SER A 24 5.67 -9.99 20.98
C SER A 24 6.86 -9.38 20.27
N ALA A 25 7.46 -10.19 19.40
CA ALA A 25 8.35 -9.70 18.36
C ALA A 25 8.17 -10.59 17.12
N ASN A 26 7.68 -9.96 16.04
CA ASN A 26 7.52 -10.50 14.70
C ASN A 26 6.24 -11.30 14.37
N ALA A 27 5.08 -10.67 14.58
CA ALA A 27 3.91 -10.99 13.76
C ALA A 27 4.11 -10.40 12.36
N GLN A 28 4.85 -11.09 11.52
CA GLN A 28 4.82 -10.86 10.07
C GLN A 28 3.41 -11.27 9.63
N THR A 29 2.48 -10.32 9.61
CA THR A 29 1.11 -10.55 9.15
C THR A 29 1.19 -11.17 7.77
N LYS A 30 0.89 -12.47 7.69
CA LYS A 30 0.77 -13.21 6.45
C LYS A 30 -0.29 -12.51 5.62
N THR A 31 0.15 -11.76 4.62
CA THR A 31 -0.75 -11.04 3.73
C THR A 31 -1.54 -12.06 2.91
N ASP A 32 -2.84 -11.84 2.75
CA ASP A 32 -3.67 -12.68 1.88
C ASP A 32 -3.11 -12.60 0.45
N PRO A 33 -2.70 -13.74 -0.16
CA PRO A 33 -2.15 -13.72 -1.51
C PRO A 33 -3.10 -13.13 -2.56
N GLU A 34 -4.42 -13.23 -2.37
CA GLU A 34 -5.39 -12.58 -3.27
C GLU A 34 -5.35 -11.07 -3.14
N ASN A 35 -4.99 -10.54 -1.97
CA ASN A 35 -4.88 -9.12 -1.69
C ASN A 35 -3.43 -8.63 -1.65
N THR A 36 -2.51 -9.38 -2.23
CA THR A 36 -1.09 -9.03 -2.35
C THR A 36 -0.72 -8.91 -3.83
N LEU A 37 -0.02 -7.83 -4.19
CA LEU A 37 0.45 -7.55 -5.54
C LEU A 37 1.97 -7.59 -5.57
N TYR A 38 2.53 -8.33 -6.51
CA TYR A 38 3.95 -8.29 -6.84
C TYR A 38 4.16 -7.40 -8.05
N MET A 39 5.02 -6.40 -7.89
CA MET A 39 5.44 -5.50 -8.96
C MET A 39 6.95 -5.66 -9.13
N ASP A 40 7.35 -6.25 -10.23
CA ASP A 40 8.76 -6.44 -10.56
C ASP A 40 9.28 -5.22 -11.31
N LEU A 41 10.32 -4.62 -10.76
CA LEU A 41 11.15 -3.61 -11.41
C LEU A 41 12.47 -4.24 -11.81
N LYS A 42 13.24 -3.57 -12.68
CA LYS A 42 14.60 -4.02 -13.00
C LYS A 42 15.50 -4.12 -11.76
N SER A 43 15.26 -3.26 -10.76
CA SER A 43 16.00 -3.21 -9.50
C SER A 43 15.60 -4.29 -8.50
N GLY A 44 14.39 -4.83 -8.59
CA GLY A 44 13.88 -5.85 -7.67
C GLY A 44 12.36 -5.88 -7.57
N ARG A 45 11.85 -6.77 -6.71
CA ARG A 45 10.41 -6.96 -6.49
C ARG A 45 9.89 -6.05 -5.38
N VAL A 46 8.81 -5.35 -5.68
CA VAL A 46 8.01 -4.58 -4.71
C VAL A 46 6.76 -5.39 -4.36
N VAL A 47 6.48 -5.53 -3.07
CA VAL A 47 5.28 -6.21 -2.58
C VAL A 47 4.31 -5.16 -2.02
N ILE A 48 3.09 -5.15 -2.55
CA ILE A 48 2.04 -4.19 -2.18
C ILE A 48 0.85 -4.96 -1.58
N GLN A 49 0.50 -4.63 -0.33
CA GLN A 49 -0.78 -5.04 0.26
C GLN A 49 -1.90 -4.15 -0.28
N MET A 50 -2.97 -4.76 -0.79
CA MET A 50 -4.18 -4.06 -1.25
C MET A 50 -5.24 -3.99 -0.14
N PHE A 51 -6.12 -2.99 -0.19
CA PHE A 51 -7.15 -2.74 0.83
C PHE A 51 -8.57 -2.84 0.23
N PRO A 52 -9.07 -4.06 -0.04
CA PRO A 52 -10.42 -4.24 -0.61
C PRO A 52 -11.53 -3.70 0.31
N ASP A 53 -11.31 -3.67 1.63
CA ASP A 53 -12.30 -3.14 2.58
C ASP A 53 -12.42 -1.60 2.52
N LEU A 54 -11.39 -0.92 2.01
CA LEU A 54 -11.35 0.54 1.91
C LEU A 54 -11.67 1.04 0.50
N ALA A 55 -11.27 0.29 -0.53
CA ALA A 55 -11.41 0.67 -1.93
C ALA A 55 -11.75 -0.56 -2.81
N PRO A 56 -12.91 -1.20 -2.59
CA PRO A 56 -13.24 -2.48 -3.22
C PRO A 56 -13.26 -2.43 -4.75
N LYS A 57 -13.83 -1.37 -5.35
CA LYS A 57 -13.91 -1.24 -6.82
C LYS A 57 -12.54 -0.96 -7.41
N THR A 58 -11.77 -0.10 -6.75
CA THR A 58 -10.39 0.23 -7.15
C THR A 58 -9.51 -1.02 -7.10
N VAL A 59 -9.55 -1.79 -6.01
CA VAL A 59 -8.78 -3.03 -5.86
C VAL A 59 -9.21 -4.07 -6.90
N GLN A 60 -10.52 -4.23 -7.15
CA GLN A 60 -11.01 -5.11 -8.21
C GLN A 60 -10.45 -4.71 -9.58
N GLN A 61 -10.48 -3.41 -9.90
CA GLN A 61 -9.94 -2.90 -11.16
C GLN A 61 -8.43 -3.16 -11.29
N ILE A 62 -7.63 -2.89 -10.24
CA ILE A 62 -6.19 -3.19 -10.24
C ILE A 62 -5.95 -4.68 -10.48
N LYS A 63 -6.69 -5.58 -9.82
CA LYS A 63 -6.56 -7.03 -10.01
C LYS A 63 -6.90 -7.45 -11.44
N THR A 64 -8.01 -6.96 -11.99
CA THR A 64 -8.43 -7.26 -13.38
C THR A 64 -7.35 -6.84 -14.36
N LEU A 65 -6.91 -5.59 -14.31
CA LEU A 65 -5.87 -5.07 -15.21
C LEU A 65 -4.53 -5.80 -15.05
N THR A 66 -4.16 -6.15 -13.82
CA THR A 66 -2.96 -6.96 -13.55
C THR A 66 -3.05 -8.33 -14.20
N ARG A 67 -4.18 -9.04 -14.05
CA ARG A 67 -4.41 -10.37 -14.62
C ARG A 67 -4.46 -10.35 -16.15
N GLU A 68 -4.88 -9.23 -16.74
CA GLU A 68 -4.82 -8.99 -18.19
C GLU A 68 -3.41 -8.65 -18.69
N GLY A 69 -2.42 -8.51 -17.80
CA GLY A 69 -1.07 -8.08 -18.15
C GLY A 69 -0.97 -6.60 -18.55
N PHE A 70 -1.99 -5.80 -18.25
CA PHE A 70 -2.09 -4.39 -18.67
C PHE A 70 -0.91 -3.54 -18.16
N TYR A 71 -0.44 -3.81 -16.95
CA TYR A 71 0.65 -3.05 -16.33
C TYR A 71 2.05 -3.48 -16.78
N ASP A 72 2.17 -4.63 -17.44
CA ASP A 72 3.47 -5.12 -17.90
C ASP A 72 4.06 -4.13 -18.91
N ASN A 73 5.34 -3.80 -18.71
CA ASN A 73 6.10 -2.82 -19.47
C ASN A 73 5.56 -1.38 -19.42
N THR A 74 4.60 -1.05 -18.53
CA THR A 74 4.14 0.33 -18.38
C THR A 74 5.17 1.20 -17.65
N PRO A 75 5.37 2.47 -18.07
CA PRO A 75 6.36 3.36 -17.48
C PRO A 75 5.87 4.08 -16.22
N PHE A 76 6.82 4.38 -15.33
CA PHE A 76 6.68 5.47 -14.36
C PHE A 76 6.95 6.80 -15.05
N HIS A 77 5.93 7.32 -15.74
CA HIS A 77 6.05 8.48 -16.62
C HIS A 77 6.19 9.82 -15.86
N ARG A 78 5.79 9.85 -14.58
CA ARG A 78 5.85 11.05 -13.75
C ARG A 78 6.35 10.72 -12.34
N VAL A 79 7.51 11.24 -11.97
CA VAL A 79 8.18 10.91 -10.70
C VAL A 79 8.78 12.18 -10.11
N ILE A 80 8.33 12.56 -8.92
CA ILE A 80 8.75 13.78 -8.21
C ILE A 80 9.43 13.39 -6.91
N GLU A 81 10.71 13.76 -6.79
CA GLU A 81 11.51 13.56 -5.58
C GLU A 81 10.81 14.15 -4.35
N GLY A 82 10.82 13.41 -3.24
CA GLY A 82 10.14 13.82 -2.01
C GLY A 82 8.61 13.86 -2.10
N PHE A 83 8.01 13.37 -3.19
CA PHE A 83 6.55 13.29 -3.32
C PHE A 83 6.09 11.89 -3.73
N MET A 84 6.15 11.52 -5.01
CA MET A 84 5.61 10.24 -5.49
C MET A 84 6.21 9.75 -6.82
N ALA A 85 6.00 8.47 -7.12
CA ALA A 85 6.19 7.88 -8.43
C ALA A 85 4.83 7.46 -9.00
N GLN A 86 4.45 8.02 -10.15
CA GLN A 86 3.19 7.75 -10.85
C GLN A 86 3.44 6.91 -12.11
N GLY A 87 2.64 5.85 -12.25
CA GLY A 87 2.69 4.89 -13.35
C GLY A 87 1.29 4.43 -13.77
N GLY A 88 1.20 3.31 -14.49
CA GLY A 88 -0.09 2.72 -14.91
C GLY A 88 -0.72 3.37 -16.16
N ASP A 89 0.06 4.14 -16.92
CA ASP A 89 -0.30 4.64 -18.25
C ASP A 89 0.54 3.95 -19.33
N PRO A 90 -0.03 3.05 -20.17
CA PRO A 90 0.70 2.36 -21.23
C PRO A 90 1.33 3.29 -22.28
N THR A 91 0.75 4.47 -22.53
CA THR A 91 1.33 5.42 -23.49
C THR A 91 2.52 6.17 -22.88
N GLY A 92 2.57 6.25 -21.55
CA GLY A 92 3.53 7.06 -20.80
C GLY A 92 3.35 8.56 -20.96
N THR A 93 2.20 9.03 -21.47
CA THR A 93 1.94 10.46 -21.67
C THR A 93 1.33 11.14 -20.44
N GLY A 94 0.83 10.35 -19.48
CA GLY A 94 0.05 10.81 -18.33
C GLY A 94 -1.43 11.03 -18.64
N THR A 95 -1.86 10.75 -19.86
CA THR A 95 -3.24 10.97 -20.33
C THR A 95 -3.92 9.68 -20.79
N GLY A 96 -3.19 8.55 -20.82
CA GLY A 96 -3.76 7.27 -21.18
C GLY A 96 -4.46 6.57 -20.00
N GLY A 97 -5.08 5.45 -20.33
CA GLY A 97 -5.84 4.63 -19.40
C GLY A 97 -6.16 3.27 -20.01
N SER A 98 -6.86 2.42 -19.26
CA SER A 98 -7.39 1.16 -19.76
C SER A 98 -8.68 1.35 -20.57
N LYS A 99 -9.15 0.27 -21.17
CA LYS A 99 -10.46 0.21 -21.85
C LYS A 99 -11.63 0.03 -20.86
N LEU A 100 -11.34 -0.25 -19.59
CA LEU A 100 -12.38 -0.38 -18.58
C LEU A 100 -12.99 0.98 -18.25
N PRO A 101 -14.25 1.02 -17.80
CA PRO A 101 -14.85 2.24 -17.27
C PRO A 101 -14.02 2.83 -16.12
N ASN A 102 -14.20 4.12 -15.89
CA ASN A 102 -13.61 4.76 -14.71
C ASN A 102 -14.23 4.20 -13.42
N VAL A 103 -13.41 4.11 -12.38
CA VAL A 103 -13.85 3.80 -11.02
C VAL A 103 -14.30 5.09 -10.32
N PRO A 104 -15.44 5.06 -9.60
CA PRO A 104 -15.83 6.17 -8.75
C PRO A 104 -14.80 6.35 -7.61
N ALA A 105 -14.72 7.57 -7.08
CA ALA A 105 -13.89 7.84 -5.91
C ALA A 105 -14.32 6.98 -4.70
N GLU A 106 -13.33 6.39 -4.02
CA GLU A 106 -13.47 5.62 -2.78
C GLU A 106 -12.58 6.28 -1.71
N PHE A 107 -12.83 7.57 -1.46
CA PHE A 107 -12.06 8.34 -0.49
C PHE A 107 -12.16 7.72 0.90
N ASN A 108 -11.03 7.64 1.60
CA ASN A 108 -10.95 7.02 2.91
C ASN A 108 -9.98 7.79 3.83
N GLN A 109 -9.99 7.42 5.12
CA GLN A 109 -9.25 8.12 6.17
C GLN A 109 -7.77 7.72 6.26
N ARG A 110 -7.29 6.82 5.40
CA ARG A 110 -5.90 6.40 5.43
C ARG A 110 -5.01 7.54 4.98
N GLN A 111 -3.95 7.80 5.74
CA GLN A 111 -3.03 8.88 5.46
C GLN A 111 -2.10 8.49 4.30
N PHE A 112 -1.78 9.45 3.43
CA PHE A 112 -0.71 9.31 2.45
C PHE A 112 0.65 9.46 3.14
N LEU A 113 1.19 8.33 3.58
CA LEU A 113 2.55 8.20 4.11
C LEU A 113 3.45 7.52 3.07
N ARG A 114 4.74 7.40 3.39
CA ARG A 114 5.70 6.67 2.55
C ARG A 114 5.19 5.25 2.23
N GLY A 115 5.29 4.87 0.95
CA GLY A 115 4.82 3.59 0.41
C GLY A 115 3.32 3.46 0.25
N THR A 116 2.50 4.45 0.65
CA THR A 116 1.06 4.42 0.39
C THR A 116 0.81 4.49 -1.12
N CYS A 117 -0.11 3.65 -1.61
CA CYS A 117 -0.52 3.60 -3.01
C CYS A 117 -1.87 4.30 -3.20
N GLY A 118 -1.92 5.29 -4.07
CA GLY A 118 -3.13 6.04 -4.42
C GLY A 118 -3.55 5.85 -5.86
N MET A 119 -4.85 6.02 -6.13
CA MET A 119 -5.39 6.04 -7.49
C MET A 119 -5.25 7.44 -8.07
N ALA A 120 -4.60 7.58 -9.23
CA ALA A 120 -4.50 8.85 -9.93
C ALA A 120 -5.83 9.18 -10.60
N ARG A 121 -6.12 10.47 -10.74
CA ARG A 121 -7.34 10.98 -11.37
C ARG A 121 -7.10 12.37 -11.95
N THR A 122 -8.01 12.80 -12.81
CA THR A 122 -8.13 14.20 -13.25
C THR A 122 -8.82 15.04 -12.17
N ASN A 123 -9.25 16.26 -12.53
CA ASN A 123 -10.07 17.11 -11.65
C ASN A 123 -11.43 16.47 -11.32
N ASP A 124 -11.96 15.59 -12.17
CA ASP A 124 -13.15 14.81 -11.83
C ASP A 124 -12.79 13.72 -10.79
N PRO A 125 -13.39 13.74 -9.59
CA PRO A 125 -13.20 12.71 -8.57
C PRO A 125 -13.40 11.28 -9.08
N ASN A 126 -14.30 11.08 -10.04
CA ASN A 126 -14.70 9.77 -10.57
C ASN A 126 -13.97 9.40 -11.87
N SER A 127 -12.79 9.98 -12.11
CA SER A 127 -11.97 9.72 -13.30
C SER A 127 -10.81 8.75 -13.07
N GLY A 128 -10.76 8.08 -11.91
CA GLY A 128 -9.78 7.03 -11.67
C GLY A 128 -9.94 5.89 -12.68
N ASN A 129 -8.84 5.38 -13.25
CA ASN A 129 -8.90 4.32 -14.26
C ASN A 129 -7.82 3.26 -14.03
N SER A 130 -6.61 3.47 -14.54
CA SER A 130 -5.49 2.53 -14.41
C SER A 130 -4.24 3.17 -13.79
N GLN A 131 -4.12 4.49 -13.86
CA GLN A 131 -2.94 5.18 -13.34
C GLN A 131 -2.96 5.19 -11.81
N PHE A 132 -1.81 4.91 -11.20
CA PHE A 132 -1.63 4.93 -9.75
C PHE A 132 -0.34 5.66 -9.40
N PHE A 133 -0.18 5.99 -8.12
CA PHE A 133 1.05 6.54 -7.60
C PHE A 133 1.47 5.89 -6.29
N ILE A 134 2.78 5.83 -6.04
CA ILE A 134 3.39 5.34 -4.80
C ILE A 134 4.13 6.50 -4.14
N MET A 135 3.82 6.76 -2.88
CA MET A 135 4.38 7.88 -2.13
C MET A 135 5.84 7.63 -1.70
N PHE A 136 6.72 8.60 -1.96
CA PHE A 136 8.07 8.62 -1.38
C PHE A 136 8.10 9.21 0.03
N ALA A 137 7.24 10.18 0.29
CA ALA A 137 7.17 10.92 1.55
C ALA A 137 5.71 11.23 1.93
N PRO A 138 5.44 11.66 3.17
CA PRO A 138 4.10 12.06 3.59
C PRO A 138 3.50 13.21 2.76
N ALA A 139 2.23 13.09 2.38
CA ALA A 139 1.49 14.13 1.65
C ALA A 139 0.09 14.36 2.25
N PRO A 140 0.00 15.02 3.41
CA PRO A 140 -1.26 15.20 4.12
C PRO A 140 -2.32 15.97 3.32
N HIS A 141 -1.91 16.78 2.35
CA HIS A 141 -2.82 17.52 1.45
C HIS A 141 -3.63 16.60 0.51
N LEU A 142 -3.27 15.32 0.37
CA LEU A 142 -4.03 14.33 -0.39
C LEU A 142 -5.06 13.56 0.46
N ASN A 143 -4.95 13.63 1.79
CA ASN A 143 -5.79 12.84 2.70
C ASN A 143 -7.28 13.21 2.52
N GLY A 144 -8.13 12.18 2.38
CA GLY A 144 -9.57 12.37 2.14
C GLY A 144 -9.93 12.92 0.75
N GLN A 145 -8.95 13.17 -0.12
CA GLN A 145 -9.14 13.73 -1.47
C GLN A 145 -8.81 12.74 -2.60
N TYR A 146 -8.17 11.62 -2.25
CA TYR A 146 -7.75 10.57 -3.17
C TYR A 146 -8.05 9.20 -2.56
N THR A 147 -8.32 8.22 -3.42
CA THR A 147 -8.52 6.83 -3.01
C THR A 147 -7.16 6.21 -2.67
N VAL A 148 -6.97 5.83 -1.40
CA VAL A 148 -5.88 4.94 -1.01
C VAL A 148 -6.34 3.49 -1.22
N TRP A 149 -5.62 2.73 -2.04
CA TRP A 149 -5.98 1.34 -2.38
C TRP A 149 -4.95 0.31 -1.91
N GLY A 150 -3.76 0.73 -1.50
CA GLY A 150 -2.73 -0.19 -1.06
C GLY A 150 -1.56 0.45 -0.33
N GLN A 151 -0.59 -0.39 0.05
CA GLN A 151 0.63 -0.01 0.75
C GLN A 151 1.77 -0.94 0.34
N VAL A 152 2.92 -0.37 -0.02
CA VAL A 152 4.18 -1.12 -0.14
C VAL A 152 4.55 -1.66 1.23
N VAL A 153 4.68 -2.99 1.32
CA VAL A 153 5.07 -3.72 2.54
C VAL A 153 6.47 -4.31 2.44
N GLN A 154 7.02 -4.49 1.23
CA GLN A 154 8.41 -4.90 0.98
C GLN A 154 8.92 -4.29 -0.32
N GLY A 155 10.24 -4.07 -0.43
CA GLY A 155 10.88 -3.58 -1.66
C GLY A 155 10.74 -2.07 -1.90
N MET A 156 10.52 -1.28 -0.85
CA MET A 156 10.45 0.20 -0.98
C MET A 156 11.76 0.78 -1.51
N GLU A 157 12.90 0.15 -1.18
CA GLU A 157 14.22 0.49 -1.69
C GLU A 157 14.35 0.38 -3.23
N PHE A 158 13.51 -0.44 -3.87
CA PHE A 158 13.44 -0.53 -5.34
C PHE A 158 12.59 0.58 -5.93
N VAL A 159 11.53 0.99 -5.22
CA VAL A 159 10.71 2.17 -5.58
C VAL A 159 11.57 3.43 -5.50
N ASP A 160 12.41 3.55 -4.46
CA ASP A 160 13.31 4.71 -4.30
C ASP A 160 14.29 4.87 -5.47
N GLN A 161 14.66 3.77 -6.13
CA GLN A 161 15.57 3.77 -7.28
C GLN A 161 14.91 4.19 -8.59
N ILE A 162 13.57 4.31 -8.65
CA ILE A 162 12.86 4.74 -9.86
C ILE A 162 13.36 6.12 -10.29
N LYS A 163 13.80 6.23 -11.54
CA LYS A 163 14.34 7.47 -12.11
C LYS A 163 13.39 8.65 -11.90
N ARG A 164 13.94 9.73 -11.35
CA ARG A 164 13.20 10.99 -11.14
C ARG A 164 13.00 11.75 -12.44
N GLY A 165 11.90 12.49 -12.51
CA GLY A 165 11.62 13.41 -13.58
C GLY A 165 12.40 14.71 -13.44
N SER A 166 12.45 15.47 -14.53
CA SER A 166 13.03 16.81 -14.54
C SER A 166 11.95 17.89 -14.41
N GLY A 167 12.32 19.03 -13.84
CA GLY A 167 11.44 20.18 -13.68
C GLY A 167 10.31 19.95 -12.67
N SER A 168 9.41 20.94 -12.57
CA SER A 168 8.28 20.90 -11.64
C SER A 168 7.16 19.94 -12.05
N SER A 169 7.10 19.54 -13.33
CA SER A 169 6.09 18.59 -13.81
C SER A 169 6.36 17.17 -13.32
N GLY A 170 7.62 16.83 -13.05
CA GLY A 170 8.05 15.47 -12.73
C GLY A 170 8.10 14.54 -13.92
N THR A 171 8.04 15.05 -15.16
CA THR A 171 8.07 14.22 -16.37
C THR A 171 9.41 13.48 -16.49
N VAL A 172 9.36 12.18 -16.74
CA VAL A 172 10.57 11.34 -16.82
C VAL A 172 10.95 11.06 -18.27
N GLN A 173 12.17 11.40 -18.66
CA GLN A 173 12.75 11.00 -19.94
C GLN A 173 13.37 9.60 -19.81
N ASN A 174 13.04 8.67 -20.72
CA ASN A 174 13.42 7.25 -20.63
C ASN A 174 13.10 6.66 -19.25
N PRO A 175 11.79 6.58 -18.89
CA PRO A 175 11.35 6.14 -17.57
C PRO A 175 11.66 4.67 -17.31
N ASP A 176 11.88 4.35 -16.03
CA ASP A 176 11.83 2.96 -15.56
C ASP A 176 10.42 2.41 -15.74
N ARG A 177 10.35 1.08 -15.86
CA ARG A 177 9.12 0.37 -16.23
C ARG A 177 8.83 -0.72 -15.23
N ILE A 178 7.55 -1.01 -15.08
CA ILE A 178 7.06 -2.23 -14.45
C ILE A 178 7.43 -3.37 -15.40
N VAL A 179 8.39 -4.20 -15.03
CA VAL A 179 8.79 -5.36 -15.83
C VAL A 179 7.62 -6.33 -15.90
N ARG A 180 6.98 -6.57 -14.75
CA ARG A 180 5.81 -7.44 -14.63
C ARG A 180 5.00 -7.08 -13.40
N MET A 181 3.69 -7.22 -13.47
CA MET A 181 2.81 -7.11 -12.30
C MET A 181 1.93 -8.36 -12.17
N GLN A 182 1.81 -8.92 -10.97
CA GLN A 182 1.03 -10.14 -10.71
C GLN A 182 0.31 -10.06 -9.37
N VAL A 183 -0.91 -10.59 -9.31
CA VAL A 183 -1.55 -10.92 -8.02
C VAL A 183 -0.83 -12.13 -7.45
N ALA A 184 -0.42 -12.08 -6.18
CA ALA A 184 0.44 -13.09 -5.58
C ALA A 184 -0.19 -14.49 -5.58
N ALA A 185 -1.52 -14.58 -5.46
CA ALA A 185 -2.26 -15.84 -5.57
C ALA A 185 -2.14 -16.54 -6.93
N ASP A 186 -1.84 -15.80 -8.00
CA ASP A 186 -1.75 -16.33 -9.36
C ASP A 186 -0.31 -16.76 -9.74
N VAL A 187 0.66 -16.57 -8.85
CA VAL A 187 2.07 -16.93 -9.06
C VAL A 187 2.27 -18.41 -8.71
N LYS A 188 2.76 -19.17 -9.69
CA LYS A 188 3.09 -20.60 -9.55
C LYS A 188 4.55 -20.81 -9.20
#